data_AF-A0A2P2GW18-F1
#
_entry.id   AF-A0A2P2GW18-F1
#
_cell.length_a   1.000
_cell.length_b   1.000
_cell.length_c   1.000
_cell.angle_alpha   90.00
_cell.angle_beta   90.00
_cell.angle_gamma   90.00
#
_symmetry.space_group_name_H-M   'P 1'
#
loop_
_entity.id
_entity.type
_entity.pdbx_description
1 polymer ?
#
loop_
_entity_poly.entity_id
_entity_poly.type
_entity_poly.pdbx_seq_one_letter_code
_entity_poly.pdbx_strand_id
1 'polypeptide(L)'
;MKSGLRAKFAAVAGATALLVGGGIATASTAAAGPNCPSGYHCLFEGSIGTASHNYFNSDPNFTDDAFSPSGHLVNDNSWSASNSSNSGYESHYYYDVNYQNRVFCVNPGSYVTHDRLSDDFVDGNGQGQRDEASSLQVLPTTSVPCF
;
A
#
# COMPACT_ATOMS: atom_id res chain seq x y z
N MET A 1 4.06 57.16 -17.72
CA MET A 1 3.99 56.69 -16.32
C MET A 1 2.61 56.11 -16.07
N LYS A 2 2.57 54.81 -15.69
CA LYS A 2 1.50 53.97 -15.09
C LYS A 2 0.02 54.28 -15.39
N SER A 3 -0.60 53.44 -16.23
CA SER A 3 -2.04 53.12 -16.17
C SER A 3 -2.27 52.05 -15.12
N GLY A 4 -3.04 52.36 -14.07
CA GLY A 4 -3.51 51.40 -13.06
C GLY A 4 -5.00 51.11 -13.28
N LEU A 5 -5.33 49.85 -13.60
CA LEU A 5 -6.70 49.37 -13.70
C LEU A 5 -7.11 48.72 -12.38
N ARG A 6 -8.20 49.24 -11.81
CA ARG A 6 -8.83 48.77 -10.56
C ARG A 6 -9.76 47.60 -10.87
N ALA A 7 -9.84 46.62 -9.97
CA ALA A 7 -11.05 45.82 -9.78
C ALA A 7 -11.19 45.44 -8.29
N LYS A 8 -12.32 45.85 -7.71
CA LYS A 8 -12.77 45.56 -6.35
C LYS A 8 -13.65 44.32 -6.41
N PHE A 9 -13.44 43.34 -5.52
CA PHE A 9 -14.51 42.48 -5.05
C PHE A 9 -14.27 42.12 -3.59
N ALA A 10 -15.13 42.64 -2.72
CA ALA A 10 -15.33 42.18 -1.36
C ALA A 10 -16.56 41.26 -1.38
N ALA A 11 -16.47 40.09 -0.76
CA ALA A 11 -17.62 39.25 -0.42
C ALA A 11 -17.32 38.54 0.90
N VAL A 12 -17.73 39.17 2.00
CA VAL A 12 -18.76 38.69 2.95
C VAL A 12 -18.36 37.42 3.71
N ALA A 13 -17.99 37.63 4.98
CA ALA A 13 -18.09 36.61 6.02
C ALA A 13 -19.57 36.41 6.40
N GLY A 14 -20.02 35.16 6.52
CA GLY A 14 -21.35 34.78 6.98
C GLY A 14 -21.26 33.52 7.84
N ALA A 15 -21.91 33.56 9.01
CA ALA A 15 -21.64 32.73 10.17
C ALA A 15 -22.31 31.34 10.19
N THR A 16 -21.79 30.55 11.12
CA THR A 16 -22.16 29.22 11.65
C THR A 16 -23.65 28.94 11.90
N ALA A 17 -24.09 27.67 11.73
CA ALA A 17 -24.45 26.78 12.86
C ALA A 17 -24.97 25.37 12.42
N LEU A 18 -24.33 24.36 13.03
CA LEU A 18 -24.88 23.13 13.61
C LEU A 18 -25.83 22.22 12.79
N LEU A 19 -25.31 21.06 12.35
CA LEU A 19 -26.13 19.85 12.17
C LEU A 19 -25.41 18.59 12.68
N VAL A 20 -25.98 18.08 13.78
CA VAL A 20 -26.24 16.68 14.13
C VAL A 20 -25.04 15.75 14.36
N GLY A 21 -24.92 15.34 15.63
CA GLY A 21 -24.13 14.19 16.03
C GLY A 21 -24.58 12.92 15.32
N GLY A 22 -23.77 12.47 14.38
CA GLY A 22 -23.53 11.08 14.06
C GLY A 22 -22.01 10.95 14.04
N GLY A 23 -21.44 9.96 14.72
CA GLY A 23 -20.00 9.79 14.80
C GLY A 23 -19.39 9.92 13.43
N ILE A 24 -18.72 11.04 13.19
CA ILE A 24 -17.79 11.19 12.08
C ILE A 24 -16.71 10.19 12.45
N ALA A 25 -16.80 8.98 11.90
CA ALA A 25 -15.61 8.22 11.62
C ALA A 25 -14.77 9.19 10.80
N THR A 26 -13.85 9.88 11.46
CA THR A 26 -12.75 10.54 10.80
C THR A 26 -12.07 9.41 10.08
N ALA A 27 -12.44 9.19 8.81
CA ALA A 27 -11.60 8.45 7.90
C ALA A 27 -10.32 9.28 7.87
N SER A 28 -9.40 8.92 8.77
CA SER A 28 -8.02 9.35 8.67
C SER A 28 -7.66 9.05 7.24
N THR A 29 -7.30 10.08 6.48
CA THR A 29 -6.68 9.89 5.18
C THR A 29 -5.53 8.94 5.43
N ALA A 30 -5.69 7.65 5.06
CA ALA A 30 -4.61 6.70 5.20
C ALA A 30 -3.45 7.31 4.42
N ALA A 31 -2.38 7.64 5.13
CA ALA A 31 -1.24 8.29 4.51
C ALA A 31 -0.71 7.31 3.48
N ALA A 32 -0.73 7.65 2.19
CA ALA A 32 -0.19 6.74 1.18
C ALA A 32 1.21 6.28 1.58
N GLY A 33 1.42 4.97 1.62
CA GLY A 33 2.74 4.41 1.86
C GLY A 33 3.76 4.94 0.84
N PRO A 34 5.04 5.05 1.22
CA PRO A 34 6.07 5.59 0.35
C PRO A 34 6.17 4.80 -0.96
N ASN A 35 6.41 5.52 -2.07
CA ASN A 35 6.65 4.99 -3.42
C ASN A 35 5.61 3.98 -3.93
N CYS A 36 4.37 4.04 -3.41
CA CYS A 36 3.26 3.24 -3.88
C CYS A 36 2.08 4.17 -4.25
N PRO A 37 1.53 4.08 -5.47
CA PRO A 37 0.43 4.97 -5.88
C PRO A 37 -0.77 4.87 -4.95
N SER A 38 -1.46 6.00 -4.74
CA SER A 38 -2.67 6.04 -3.91
C SER A 38 -3.69 5.02 -4.40
N GLY A 39 -4.20 4.19 -3.49
CA GLY A 39 -5.15 3.11 -3.78
C GLY A 39 -4.51 1.77 -4.14
N TYR A 40 -3.18 1.63 -4.13
CA TYR A 40 -2.48 0.40 -4.50
C TYR A 40 -1.77 -0.27 -3.32
N HIS A 41 -1.45 -1.54 -3.54
CA HIS A 41 -0.61 -2.39 -2.71
C HIS A 41 0.62 -2.73 -3.54
N CYS A 42 1.81 -2.35 -3.10
CA CYS A 42 3.02 -2.46 -3.92
C CYS A 42 4.03 -3.41 -3.29
N LEU A 43 4.56 -4.33 -4.09
CA LEU A 43 5.74 -5.12 -3.76
C LEU A 43 6.95 -4.53 -4.48
N PHE A 44 8.11 -4.59 -3.81
CA PHE A 44 9.37 -4.10 -4.35
C PHE A 44 10.39 -5.23 -4.36
N GLU A 45 11.17 -5.29 -5.44
CA GLU A 45 12.27 -6.25 -5.63
C GLU A 45 13.41 -6.05 -4.61
N GLY A 46 13.48 -4.88 -3.97
CA GLY A 46 14.51 -4.57 -2.98
C GLY A 46 13.96 -3.66 -1.89
N SER A 47 14.64 -2.55 -1.64
CA SER A 47 14.14 -1.50 -0.74
C SER A 47 12.97 -0.72 -1.35
N ILE A 48 12.19 -0.07 -0.51
CA ILE A 48 11.13 0.85 -0.95
C ILE A 48 11.69 1.87 -1.95
N GLY A 49 11.06 1.96 -3.14
CA GLY A 49 11.49 2.84 -4.23
C GLY A 49 12.36 2.19 -5.30
N THR A 50 12.68 0.89 -5.20
CA THR A 50 13.27 0.11 -6.30
C THR A 50 12.20 -0.30 -7.32
N ALA A 51 12.57 -1.16 -8.27
CA ALA A 51 11.61 -1.80 -9.16
C ALA A 51 10.47 -2.43 -8.35
N SER A 52 9.24 -2.25 -8.84
CA SER A 52 8.02 -2.57 -8.11
C SER A 52 6.93 -3.10 -9.02
N HIS A 53 6.00 -3.82 -8.40
CA HIS A 53 4.75 -4.25 -8.99
C HIS A 53 3.60 -3.75 -8.11
N ASN A 54 2.58 -3.17 -8.74
CA ASN A 54 1.51 -2.46 -8.05
C ASN A 54 0.18 -3.17 -8.28
N TYR A 55 -0.45 -3.60 -7.20
CA TYR A 55 -1.73 -4.29 -7.21
C TYR A 55 -2.86 -3.36 -6.76
N PHE A 56 -3.96 -3.31 -7.50
CA PHE A 56 -5.17 -2.60 -7.07
C PHE A 56 -6.13 -3.51 -6.28
N ASN A 57 -6.15 -4.81 -6.60
CA ASN A 57 -6.99 -5.82 -5.96
C ASN A 57 -6.13 -7.03 -5.54
N SER A 58 -6.76 -8.04 -4.95
CA SER A 58 -6.14 -9.35 -4.73
C SER A 58 -5.65 -9.97 -6.03
N ASP A 59 -4.52 -10.67 -5.94
CA ASP A 59 -3.94 -11.47 -7.02
C ASP A 59 -3.63 -12.88 -6.50
N PRO A 60 -4.28 -13.93 -7.01
CA PRO A 60 -4.07 -15.29 -6.54
C PRO A 60 -2.73 -15.88 -6.98
N ASN A 61 -1.96 -15.27 -7.88
CA ASN A 61 -0.80 -15.92 -8.46
C ASN A 61 0.21 -14.91 -9.04
N PHE A 62 1.39 -14.79 -8.44
CA PHE A 62 2.45 -13.90 -8.93
C PHE A 62 3.33 -14.50 -10.04
N THR A 63 3.12 -15.76 -10.46
CA THR A 63 4.03 -16.45 -11.39
C THR A 63 4.11 -15.82 -12.79
N ASP A 64 3.13 -15.00 -13.17
CA ASP A 64 3.10 -14.22 -14.41
C ASP A 64 3.29 -12.71 -14.21
N ASP A 65 3.53 -12.28 -12.97
CA ASP A 65 3.80 -10.89 -12.64
C ASP A 65 5.29 -10.56 -12.74
N ALA A 66 5.59 -9.36 -13.24
CA ALA A 66 6.94 -8.84 -13.31
C ALA A 66 7.06 -7.47 -12.65
N PHE A 67 8.18 -7.25 -11.97
CA PHE A 67 8.56 -5.93 -11.46
C PHE A 67 8.89 -4.99 -12.62
N SER A 68 8.48 -3.73 -12.50
CA SER A 68 8.86 -2.66 -13.42
C SER A 68 9.88 -1.73 -12.76
N PRO A 69 10.98 -1.37 -13.44
CA PRO A 69 11.35 -1.68 -14.83
C PRO A 69 12.26 -2.91 -15.01
N SER A 70 12.58 -3.69 -13.95
CA SER A 70 13.57 -4.77 -14.03
C SER A 70 13.14 -5.95 -14.91
N GLY A 71 11.84 -6.26 -14.97
CA GLY A 71 11.30 -7.41 -15.69
C GLY A 71 11.50 -8.74 -14.98
N HIS A 72 12.06 -8.74 -13.76
CA HIS A 72 12.15 -9.93 -12.93
C HIS A 72 10.77 -10.33 -12.41
N LEU A 73 10.56 -11.63 -12.24
CA LEU A 73 9.29 -12.13 -11.72
C LEU A 73 9.09 -11.69 -10.28
N VAL A 74 7.83 -11.45 -9.91
CA VAL A 74 7.45 -11.05 -8.54
C VAL A 74 7.43 -12.26 -7.59
N ASN A 75 7.04 -13.41 -8.12
CA ASN A 75 6.92 -14.66 -7.37
C ASN A 75 8.23 -14.99 -6.64
N ASP A 76 8.15 -15.13 -5.32
CA ASP A 76 9.27 -15.50 -4.45
C ASP A 76 10.49 -14.57 -4.59
N ASN A 77 10.25 -13.28 -4.87
CA ASN A 77 11.34 -12.34 -5.18
C ASN A 77 11.06 -10.92 -4.65
N SER A 78 10.29 -10.82 -3.56
CA SER A 78 9.86 -9.53 -3.00
C SER A 78 10.49 -9.27 -1.62
N TRP A 79 11.04 -8.07 -1.46
CA TRP A 79 11.88 -7.71 -0.31
C TRP A 79 11.22 -6.68 0.59
N SER A 80 10.33 -5.86 0.05
CA SER A 80 9.58 -4.88 0.82
C SER A 80 8.21 -4.65 0.23
N ALA A 81 7.32 -4.09 1.04
CA ALA A 81 5.94 -3.86 0.65
C ALA A 81 5.41 -2.53 1.21
N SER A 82 4.50 -1.91 0.47
CA SER A 82 3.86 -0.65 0.84
C SER A 82 2.38 -0.72 0.51
N ASN A 83 1.53 -0.30 1.44
CA ASN A 83 0.08 -0.27 1.25
C ASN A 83 -0.39 1.18 1.26
N SER A 84 -0.68 1.71 0.08
CA SER A 84 -1.22 3.05 -0.11
C SER A 84 -2.74 3.05 -0.30
N SER A 85 -3.44 2.00 0.15
CA SER A 85 -4.89 1.96 0.07
C SER A 85 -5.53 2.99 1.02
N ASN A 86 -6.56 3.67 0.53
CA ASN A 86 -7.24 4.75 1.27
C ASN A 86 -8.50 4.26 2.01
N SER A 87 -8.78 2.96 1.98
CA SER A 87 -10.11 2.41 2.22
C SER A 87 -10.15 1.32 3.31
N GLY A 88 -9.13 1.23 4.17
CA GLY A 88 -9.15 0.30 5.29
C GLY A 88 -8.87 -1.16 4.89
N TYR A 89 -8.18 -1.37 3.76
CA TYR A 89 -7.82 -2.71 3.29
C TYR A 89 -6.35 -3.03 3.57
N GLU A 90 -6.11 -4.14 4.25
CA GLU A 90 -4.78 -4.70 4.49
C GLU A 90 -4.29 -5.48 3.27
N SER A 91 -2.99 -5.41 3.01
CA SER A 91 -2.31 -6.32 2.07
C SER A 91 -1.91 -7.58 2.84
N HIS A 92 -2.41 -8.77 2.47
CA HIS A 92 -1.98 -10.05 3.04
C HIS A 92 -1.21 -10.84 1.99
N TYR A 93 0.06 -11.14 2.26
CA TYR A 93 0.94 -11.89 1.36
C TYR A 93 1.08 -13.34 1.82
N TYR A 94 1.18 -14.26 0.88
CA TYR A 94 1.08 -15.70 1.10
C TYR A 94 2.22 -16.47 0.42
N TYR A 95 2.70 -17.53 1.07
CA TYR A 95 3.81 -18.36 0.58
C TYR A 95 3.44 -19.08 -0.70
N ASP A 96 2.18 -19.47 -0.85
CA ASP A 96 1.72 -20.17 -2.03
C ASP A 96 0.68 -19.35 -2.80
N VAL A 97 0.49 -19.77 -4.04
CA VAL A 97 -0.63 -19.32 -4.87
C VAL A 97 -1.99 -19.64 -4.22
N ASN A 98 -3.01 -18.88 -4.59
CA ASN A 98 -4.38 -18.97 -4.07
C ASN A 98 -4.50 -18.74 -2.56
N TYR A 99 -3.70 -17.81 -2.02
CA TYR A 99 -3.82 -17.31 -0.65
C TYR A 99 -3.61 -18.36 0.45
N GLN A 100 -2.67 -19.29 0.25
CA GLN A 100 -2.35 -20.31 1.25
C GLN A 100 -1.10 -19.93 2.03
N ASN A 101 -1.11 -20.21 3.34
CA ASN A 101 0.01 -19.98 4.27
C ASN A 101 0.50 -18.52 4.28
N ARG A 102 0.00 -17.72 5.22
CA ARG A 102 0.32 -16.27 5.28
C ARG A 102 1.78 -16.03 5.66
N VAL A 103 2.47 -15.18 4.90
CA VAL A 103 3.85 -14.70 5.15
C VAL A 103 3.85 -13.50 6.09
N PHE A 104 3.16 -12.42 5.67
CA PHE A 104 3.03 -11.18 6.42
C PHE A 104 1.84 -10.36 5.90
N CYS A 105 1.52 -9.27 6.60
CA CYS A 105 0.53 -8.31 6.13
C CYS A 105 0.92 -6.86 6.46
N VAL A 106 0.39 -5.92 5.68
CA VAL A 106 0.71 -4.49 5.78
C VAL A 106 -0.57 -3.67 5.92
N ASN A 107 -0.65 -2.86 6.97
CA ASN A 107 -1.80 -2.00 7.24
C ASN A 107 -1.97 -0.90 6.18
N PRO A 108 -3.21 -0.41 5.96
CA PRO A 108 -3.46 0.78 5.14
C PRO A 108 -2.58 1.94 5.58
N GLY A 109 -1.88 2.53 4.62
CA GLY A 109 -0.96 3.64 4.81
C GLY A 109 0.36 3.31 5.53
N SER A 110 0.67 2.03 5.67
CA SER A 110 1.90 1.53 6.28
C SER A 110 2.78 0.86 5.23
N TYR A 111 4.02 0.56 5.63
CA TYR A 111 5.00 -0.11 4.79
C TYR A 111 5.92 -0.97 5.65
N VAL A 112 6.53 -1.96 5.04
CA VAL A 112 7.54 -2.82 5.65
C VAL A 112 8.77 -2.85 4.75
N THR A 113 9.93 -2.58 5.33
CA THR A 113 11.23 -2.62 4.65
C THR A 113 11.90 -3.98 4.86
N HIS A 114 12.83 -4.33 3.96
CA HIS A 114 13.50 -5.63 3.95
C HIS A 114 14.22 -5.99 5.26
N ASP A 115 14.70 -5.01 6.03
CA ASP A 115 15.35 -5.21 7.33
C ASP A 115 14.38 -5.65 8.45
N ARG A 116 13.07 -5.52 8.20
CA ARG A 116 12.00 -5.92 9.12
C ARG A 116 11.42 -7.30 8.80
N LEU A 117 11.75 -7.85 7.64
CA LEU A 117 11.33 -9.17 7.19
C LEU A 117 12.48 -10.16 7.41
N SER A 118 12.17 -11.33 7.98
CA SER A 118 13.15 -12.42 8.12
C SER A 118 13.52 -13.02 6.76
N ASP A 119 14.70 -13.61 6.67
CA ASP A 119 15.22 -14.27 5.47
C ASP A 119 16.26 -15.30 5.88
N ASP A 120 16.27 -16.44 5.19
CA ASP A 120 17.24 -17.51 5.34
C ASP A 120 18.20 -17.65 4.15
N PHE A 121 18.09 -16.73 3.17
CA PHE A 121 18.83 -16.65 1.91
C PHE A 121 18.51 -17.79 0.92
N VAL A 122 17.31 -18.37 1.00
CA VAL A 122 16.83 -19.40 0.09
C VAL A 122 15.38 -19.10 -0.33
N ASP A 123 15.24 -18.48 -1.49
CA ASP A 123 13.96 -18.05 -2.07
C ASP A 123 12.95 -19.20 -2.26
N GLY A 124 11.68 -18.94 -1.98
CA GLY A 124 10.54 -19.80 -2.27
C GLY A 124 10.52 -21.15 -1.56
N ASN A 125 11.14 -21.26 -0.37
CA ASN A 125 11.23 -22.51 0.37
C ASN A 125 10.23 -22.60 1.55
N GLY A 126 9.45 -21.54 1.78
CA GLY A 126 8.50 -21.41 2.87
C GLY A 126 9.14 -21.07 4.23
N GLN A 127 10.38 -20.60 4.26
CA GLN A 127 11.13 -20.18 5.44
C GLN A 127 11.55 -18.72 5.30
N GLY A 128 11.35 -17.94 6.36
CA GLY A 128 11.57 -16.50 6.26
C GLY A 128 10.34 -15.77 5.69
N GLN A 129 10.54 -14.56 5.19
CA GLN A 129 9.47 -13.66 4.74
C GLN A 129 9.82 -12.85 3.50
N ARG A 130 11.10 -12.49 3.31
CA ARG A 130 11.59 -11.98 2.03
C ARG A 130 11.66 -13.12 1.03
N ASP A 131 11.44 -12.82 -0.24
CA ASP A 131 11.62 -13.80 -1.33
C ASP A 131 10.72 -15.03 -1.22
N GLU A 132 9.54 -14.84 -0.62
CA GLU A 132 8.62 -15.93 -0.28
C GLU A 132 7.18 -15.68 -0.72
N ALA A 133 6.83 -14.46 -1.12
CA ALA A 133 5.44 -14.16 -1.47
C ALA A 133 5.10 -14.64 -2.89
N SER A 134 4.02 -15.41 -3.01
CA SER A 134 3.48 -15.95 -4.27
C SER A 134 2.03 -15.53 -4.56
N SER A 135 1.31 -14.92 -3.61
CA SER A 135 0.01 -14.30 -3.85
C SER A 135 -0.34 -13.18 -2.86
N LEU A 136 -1.28 -12.30 -3.25
CA LEU A 136 -1.79 -11.17 -2.46
C LEU A 136 -3.30 -11.28 -2.27
N GLN A 137 -3.76 -11.32 -1.03
CA GLN A 137 -5.17 -11.10 -0.71
C GLN A 137 -5.36 -9.72 -0.08
N VAL A 138 -6.21 -8.91 -0.68
CA VAL A 138 -6.66 -7.63 -0.13
C VAL A 138 -7.89 -7.88 0.73
N LEU A 139 -7.79 -7.59 2.02
CA LEU A 139 -8.83 -7.87 3.02
C LEU A 139 -9.20 -6.60 3.78
N PRO A 140 -10.46 -6.41 4.21
CA PRO A 140 -10.80 -5.38 5.19
C PRO A 140 -9.95 -5.55 6.46
N THR A 141 -9.74 -4.47 7.22
CA THR A 141 -8.98 -4.50 8.48
C THR A 141 -9.36 -5.69 9.35
N THR A 142 -8.37 -6.49 9.71
CA THR A 142 -8.53 -7.71 10.51
C THR A 142 -8.01 -7.50 11.93
N SER A 143 -8.16 -8.52 12.78
CA SER A 143 -7.51 -8.53 14.10
C SER A 143 -6.10 -9.13 14.06
N VAL A 144 -5.59 -9.48 12.88
CA VAL A 144 -4.25 -10.04 12.71
C VAL A 144 -3.25 -8.90 12.84
N PRO A 145 -2.15 -9.07 13.63
CA PRO A 145 -1.10 -8.07 13.66
C PRO A 145 -0.44 -7.93 12.30
N CYS A 146 -0.54 -6.74 11.72
CA CYS A 146 0.13 -6.33 10.49
C CYS A 146 1.15 -5.22 10.79
N PHE A 147 2.09 -5.03 9.86
CA PHE A 147 3.06 -3.92 9.90
C PHE A 147 2.37 -2.56 9.73
#